data_AF-A0A2K8MA33-F1
#
_entry.id   AF-A0A2K8MA33-F1
#
_cell.length_a   1.000
_cell.length_b   1.000
_cell.length_c   1.000
_cell.angle_alpha   90.00
_cell.angle_beta   90.00
_cell.angle_gamma   90.00
#
_symmetry.space_group_name_H-M   'P 1'
#
loop_
_entity.id
_entity.type
_entity.pdbx_description
1 polymer ?
#
loop_
_entity_poly.entity_id
_entity_poly.type
_entity_poly.pdbx_seq_one_letter_code
_entity_poly.pdbx_strand_id
1 'polypeptide(L)'
;MPTNALDNPLVLPMLGLLVETPRHQYALLRELRTRYPFLNPKTSTVYTLVGTLTRKGLVEPDGDGDPQPVRLTEAGLADFRERIERQLRDADPNLDSRFLIALAYLGALPPSRAVTLLRDRAERVGEQHRELAKTLDNADLPEMQMIEVHFLVSRLRHDAGWLARTADRIENGDLVPPR
;
A
#
# COMPACT_ATOMS: atom_id res chain seq x y z
N MET A 1 19.19 6.72 2.30
CA MET A 1 18.63 6.34 3.62
C MET A 1 17.40 7.20 3.83
N PRO A 2 16.21 6.65 4.17
CA PRO A 2 15.06 7.50 4.45
C PRO A 2 15.40 8.45 5.61
N THR A 3 15.27 9.75 5.37
CA THR A 3 15.60 10.83 6.32
C THR A 3 14.66 10.81 7.53
N ASN A 4 13.51 10.13 7.40
CA ASN A 4 12.54 9.87 8.45
C ASN A 4 12.30 8.36 8.57
N ALA A 5 12.51 7.80 9.76
CA ALA A 5 12.27 6.38 10.03
C ALA A 5 10.82 5.95 9.71
N LEU A 6 9.86 6.88 9.76
CA LEU A 6 8.46 6.62 9.41
C LEU A 6 8.20 6.42 7.91
N ASP A 7 9.17 6.70 7.04
CA ASP A 7 9.07 6.42 5.60
C ASP A 7 9.46 4.98 5.25
N ASN A 8 9.88 4.20 6.24
CA ASN A 8 10.21 2.80 6.05
C ASN A 8 8.97 2.02 5.54
N PRO A 9 9.11 1.19 4.48
CA PRO A 9 7.98 0.45 3.91
C PRO A 9 7.33 -0.55 4.87
N LEU A 10 8.01 -0.91 5.97
CA LEU A 10 7.44 -1.76 7.03
C LEU A 10 6.41 -1.03 7.91
N VAL A 11 6.36 0.30 7.90
CA VAL A 11 5.48 1.05 8.80
C VAL A 11 4.01 0.77 8.49
N LEU A 12 3.59 0.88 7.24
CA LEU A 12 2.19 0.63 6.88
C LEU A 12 1.71 -0.80 7.24
N PRO A 13 2.42 -1.88 6.89
CA PRO A 13 1.99 -3.23 7.28
C PRO A 13 2.14 -3.49 8.78
N MET A 14 3.06 -2.82 9.49
CA MET A 14 3.11 -2.88 10.96
C MET A 14 1.83 -2.32 11.57
N LEU A 15 1.41 -1.11 11.16
CA LEU A 15 0.16 -0.52 11.61
C LEU A 15 -1.04 -1.40 11.21
N GLY A 16 -1.09 -1.86 9.95
CA GLY A 16 -2.19 -2.71 9.48
C GLY A 16 -2.32 -4.02 10.25
N LEU A 17 -1.21 -4.67 10.62
CA LEU A 17 -1.25 -5.80 11.53
C LEU A 17 -1.84 -5.38 12.87
N LEU A 18 -1.33 -4.31 13.50
CA LEU A 18 -1.83 -3.86 14.80
C LEU A 18 -3.32 -3.46 14.80
N VAL A 19 -3.90 -3.11 13.65
CA VAL A 19 -5.36 -2.90 13.51
C VAL A 19 -6.12 -4.19 13.77
N GLU A 20 -5.59 -5.33 13.32
CA GLU A 20 -6.22 -6.65 13.49
C GLU A 20 -6.23 -7.10 14.97
N THR A 21 -5.10 -6.91 15.67
CA THR A 21 -4.97 -7.24 17.09
C THR A 21 -3.69 -6.65 17.67
N PRO A 22 -3.68 -6.27 18.97
CA PRO A 22 -2.45 -5.98 19.71
C PRO A 22 -1.45 -7.13 19.61
N ARG A 23 -0.14 -6.81 19.52
CA ARG A 23 0.93 -7.81 19.34
C ARG A 23 2.22 -7.42 20.03
N HIS A 24 2.96 -8.41 20.52
CA HIS A 24 4.36 -8.25 20.87
C HIS A 24 5.23 -8.01 19.62
N GLN A 25 6.36 -7.32 19.79
CA GLN A 25 7.30 -7.00 18.70
C GLN A 25 7.79 -8.25 17.94
N TYR A 26 8.03 -9.37 18.66
CA TYR A 26 8.41 -10.64 18.05
C TYR A 26 7.30 -11.24 17.18
N ALA A 27 6.05 -11.21 17.66
CA ALA A 27 4.90 -11.69 16.89
C ALA A 27 4.67 -10.82 15.65
N LEU A 28 4.81 -9.49 15.79
CA LEU A 28 4.74 -8.55 14.67
C LEU A 28 5.82 -8.84 13.62
N LEU A 29 7.07 -9.04 14.03
CA LEU A 29 8.17 -9.42 13.13
C LEU A 29 7.89 -10.73 12.39
N ARG A 30 7.35 -11.74 13.10
CA ARG A 30 7.00 -13.04 12.50
C ARG A 30 5.93 -12.87 11.42
N GLU A 31 4.85 -12.16 11.72
CA GLU A 31 3.78 -11.88 10.75
C GLU A 31 4.29 -11.10 9.53
N LEU A 32 5.15 -10.10 9.73
CA LEU A 32 5.77 -9.36 8.63
C LEU A 32 6.61 -10.28 7.73
N ARG A 33 7.37 -11.21 8.30
CA ARG A 33 8.16 -12.18 7.52
C ARG A 33 7.28 -13.13 6.72
N THR A 34 6.14 -13.54 7.28
CA THR A 34 5.22 -14.46 6.64
C THR A 34 4.41 -13.78 5.53
N ARG A 35 3.82 -12.61 5.80
CA ARG A 35 2.92 -11.93 4.86
C ARG A 35 3.64 -11.01 3.86
N TYR A 36 4.81 -10.48 4.24
CA TYR A 36 5.56 -9.52 3.43
C TYR A 36 7.05 -9.88 3.31
N PRO A 37 7.39 -11.13 2.90
CA PRO A 37 8.79 -11.58 2.81
C PRO A 37 9.63 -10.71 1.86
N PHE A 38 9.01 -10.14 0.83
CA PHE A 38 9.65 -9.24 -0.14
C PHE A 38 10.17 -7.93 0.47
N LEU A 39 9.67 -7.51 1.65
CA LEU A 39 10.20 -6.36 2.38
C LEU A 39 11.45 -6.69 3.21
N ASN A 40 11.84 -7.95 3.27
CA ASN A 40 13.02 -8.44 4.01
C ASN A 40 13.12 -7.90 5.45
N PRO A 41 12.07 -8.02 6.28
CA PRO A 41 12.01 -7.40 7.60
C PRO A 41 13.12 -7.91 8.53
N LYS A 42 13.94 -6.97 9.01
CA LYS A 42 15.01 -7.23 9.97
C LYS A 42 14.53 -6.98 11.40
N THR A 43 14.99 -7.82 12.32
CA THR A 43 14.64 -7.72 13.74
C THR A 43 14.97 -6.33 14.29
N SER A 44 16.20 -5.85 14.06
CA SER A 44 16.64 -4.52 14.51
C SER A 44 15.75 -3.40 13.97
N THR A 45 15.38 -3.46 12.69
CA THR A 45 14.50 -2.46 12.05
C THR A 45 13.12 -2.44 12.70
N VAL A 46 12.48 -3.60 12.89
CA VAL A 46 11.14 -3.67 13.48
C VAL A 46 11.14 -3.12 14.91
N TYR A 47 12.14 -3.48 15.72
CA TYR A 47 12.24 -3.00 17.10
C TYR A 47 12.47 -1.48 17.16
N THR A 48 13.36 -0.94 16.33
CA THR A 48 13.58 0.50 16.19
C THR A 48 12.32 1.24 15.73
N LEU A 49 11.58 0.67 14.79
CA LEU A 49 10.33 1.24 14.29
C LEU A 49 9.25 1.25 15.36
N VAL A 50 9.06 0.17 16.14
CA VAL A 50 8.11 0.18 17.25
C VAL A 50 8.42 1.29 18.24
N GLY A 51 9.69 1.41 18.67
CA GLY A 51 10.09 2.52 19.55
C GLY A 51 9.85 3.91 18.94
N THR A 52 10.00 4.05 17.62
CA THR A 52 9.70 5.30 16.90
C THR A 52 8.20 5.59 16.86
N LEU A 53 7.37 4.60 16.58
CA LEU A 53 5.91 4.71 16.58
C LEU A 53 5.39 5.07 17.97
N THR A 54 5.95 4.47 19.04
CA THR A 54 5.60 4.80 20.42
C THR A 54 5.95 6.24 20.77
N ARG A 55 7.17 6.70 20.45
CA ARG A 55 7.57 8.10 20.68
C ARG A 55 6.71 9.11 19.90
N LYS A 56 6.11 8.68 18.79
CA LYS A 56 5.21 9.49 17.97
C LYS A 56 3.74 9.37 18.39
N GLY A 57 3.44 8.58 19.43
CA GLY A 57 2.08 8.39 19.93
C GLY A 57 1.18 7.61 18.98
N LEU A 58 1.74 6.86 18.01
CA LEU A 58 0.98 6.07 17.04
C LEU A 58 0.65 4.67 17.56
N VAL A 59 1.46 4.17 18.50
CA VAL A 59 1.21 2.91 19.21
C VAL A 59 1.50 3.10 20.68
N GLU A 60 0.83 2.33 21.52
CA GLU A 60 1.02 2.35 22.97
C GLU A 60 0.99 0.92 23.54
N PRO A 61 1.53 0.71 24.76
CA PRO A 61 1.47 -0.60 25.39
C PRO A 61 0.03 -1.04 25.66
N ASP A 62 -0.20 -2.36 25.60
CA ASP A 62 -1.52 -2.97 25.80
C ASP A 62 -1.50 -3.98 26.96
N GLY A 63 -1.65 -3.48 28.19
CA GLY A 63 -1.74 -4.30 29.40
C GLY A 63 -0.40 -4.75 29.98
N ASP A 64 -0.46 -5.81 30.78
CA ASP A 64 0.66 -6.31 31.58
C ASP A 64 1.47 -7.40 30.85
N GLY A 65 2.79 -7.44 31.09
CA GLY A 65 3.71 -8.43 30.51
C GLY A 65 5.12 -7.86 30.28
N ASP A 66 6.11 -8.72 30.04
CA ASP A 66 7.48 -8.29 29.67
C ASP A 66 8.06 -9.17 28.55
N PRO A 67 8.29 -8.63 27.34
CA PRO A 67 7.94 -7.28 26.90
C PRO A 67 6.44 -7.14 26.64
N GLN A 68 5.85 -5.97 26.96
CA GLN A 68 4.43 -5.68 26.72
C GLN A 68 4.05 -5.75 25.23
N PRO A 69 2.84 -6.22 24.87
CA PRO A 69 2.34 -6.07 23.52
C PRO A 69 2.03 -4.59 23.25
N VAL A 70 2.01 -4.20 21.98
CA VAL A 70 1.62 -2.86 21.56
C VAL A 70 0.31 -2.91 20.79
N ARG A 71 -0.49 -1.86 20.94
CA ARG A 71 -1.70 -1.60 20.15
C ARG A 71 -1.64 -0.24 19.49
N LEU A 72 -2.47 -0.02 18.49
CA LEU A 72 -2.65 1.32 17.91
C LEU A 72 -3.36 2.25 18.90
N THR A 73 -2.98 3.52 18.82
CA THR A 73 -3.77 4.63 19.34
C THR A 73 -4.78 5.09 18.30
N GLU A 74 -5.71 5.97 18.69
CA GLU A 74 -6.59 6.65 17.71
C GLU A 74 -5.79 7.44 16.67
N ALA A 75 -4.73 8.12 17.09
CA ALA A 75 -3.82 8.84 16.19
C ALA A 75 -3.09 7.88 15.24
N GLY A 76 -2.70 6.70 15.71
CA GLY A 76 -2.13 5.64 14.89
C GLY A 76 -3.11 5.11 13.85
N LEU A 77 -4.38 4.93 14.21
CA LEU A 77 -5.41 4.50 13.26
C LEU A 77 -5.68 5.56 12.18
N ALA A 78 -5.67 6.84 12.56
CA ALA A 78 -5.78 7.94 11.60
C ALA A 78 -4.57 7.98 10.64
N ASP A 79 -3.34 7.90 11.16
CA ASP A 79 -2.11 7.87 10.35
C ASP A 79 -2.07 6.63 9.44
N PHE A 80 -2.55 5.48 9.91
CA PHE A 80 -2.70 4.27 9.10
C PHE A 80 -3.60 4.51 7.87
N ARG A 81 -4.79 5.06 8.07
CA ARG A 81 -5.72 5.37 6.97
C ARG A 81 -5.13 6.40 6.01
N GLU A 82 -4.55 7.48 6.54
CA GLU A 82 -3.91 8.52 5.73
C GLU A 82 -2.78 7.94 4.85
N ARG A 83 -1.97 7.03 5.40
CA ARG A 83 -0.91 6.34 4.64
C ARG A 83 -1.47 5.50 3.50
N ILE A 84 -2.57 4.78 3.72
CA ILE A 84 -3.24 4.02 2.66
C ILE A 84 -3.66 4.99 1.54
N GLU A 85 -4.36 6.06 1.88
CA GLU A 85 -4.83 7.03 0.88
C GLU A 85 -3.68 7.64 0.08
N ARG A 86 -2.63 8.10 0.79
CA ARG A 86 -1.45 8.71 0.18
C ARG A 86 -0.71 7.73 -0.74
N GLN A 87 -0.52 6.49 -0.31
CA GLN A 87 0.20 5.50 -1.12
C GLN A 87 -0.65 5.01 -2.32
N LEU A 88 -1.97 4.87 -2.18
CA LEU A 88 -2.85 4.60 -3.32
C LEU A 88 -2.82 5.74 -4.34
N ARG A 89 -2.71 6.99 -3.88
CA ARG A 89 -2.64 8.15 -4.75
C ARG A 89 -1.26 8.28 -5.41
N ASP A 90 -0.19 8.28 -4.64
CA ASP A 90 1.09 8.84 -5.06
C ASP A 90 2.17 7.80 -5.30
N ALA A 91 2.03 6.57 -4.80
CA ALA A 91 3.08 5.57 -4.97
C ALA A 91 3.17 5.10 -6.43
N ASP A 92 4.41 5.01 -6.90
CA ASP A 92 4.76 4.42 -8.19
C ASP A 92 4.92 2.89 -8.02
N PRO A 93 4.06 2.09 -8.66
CA PRO A 93 4.08 0.63 -8.52
C PRO A 93 5.29 -0.01 -9.21
N ASN A 94 6.09 0.75 -9.98
CA ASN A 94 7.32 0.28 -10.59
C ASN A 94 8.55 0.46 -9.69
N LEU A 95 8.52 1.45 -8.80
CA LEU A 95 9.68 1.85 -8.01
C LEU A 95 9.70 1.17 -6.63
N ASP A 96 8.54 0.86 -6.06
CA ASP A 96 8.46 0.18 -4.78
C ASP A 96 7.12 -0.51 -4.51
N SER A 97 7.05 -1.24 -3.39
CA SER A 97 5.88 -2.02 -3.00
C SER A 97 4.81 -1.23 -2.23
N ARG A 98 4.96 0.08 -2.02
CA ARG A 98 4.03 0.88 -1.19
C ARG A 98 2.62 0.85 -1.76
N PHE A 99 2.49 0.96 -3.08
CA PHE A 99 1.18 0.86 -3.75
C PHE A 99 0.49 -0.50 -3.45
N LEU A 100 1.20 -1.61 -3.63
CA LEU A 100 0.65 -2.95 -3.41
C LEU A 100 0.27 -3.19 -1.95
N ILE A 101 1.08 -2.70 -1.00
CA ILE A 101 0.78 -2.81 0.43
C ILE A 101 -0.46 -1.98 0.77
N ALA A 102 -0.56 -0.75 0.28
CA ALA A 102 -1.74 0.09 0.50
C ALA A 102 -3.01 -0.54 -0.10
N LEU A 103 -2.89 -1.16 -1.28
CA LEU A 103 -3.97 -1.90 -1.90
C LEU A 103 -4.41 -3.11 -1.06
N ALA A 104 -3.47 -3.82 -0.40
CA ALA A 104 -3.79 -4.92 0.50
C ALA A 104 -4.61 -4.48 1.73
N TYR A 105 -4.50 -3.21 2.13
CA TYR A 105 -5.23 -2.62 3.25
C TYR A 105 -6.40 -1.72 2.82
N LEU A 106 -6.80 -1.75 1.55
CA LEU A 106 -7.89 -0.92 1.02
C LEU A 106 -9.18 -1.03 1.84
N GLY A 107 -9.48 -2.21 2.39
CA GLY A 107 -10.67 -2.46 3.20
C GLY A 107 -10.71 -1.72 4.55
N ALA A 108 -9.63 -1.07 4.97
CA ALA A 108 -9.62 -0.23 6.16
C ALA A 108 -10.19 1.19 5.93
N LEU A 109 -10.46 1.56 4.67
CA LEU A 109 -11.09 2.81 4.29
C LEU A 109 -12.61 2.66 4.15
N PRO A 110 -13.39 3.74 4.34
CA PRO A 110 -14.79 3.76 3.93
C PRO A 110 -14.94 3.36 2.45
N PRO A 111 -15.93 2.53 2.08
CA PRO A 111 -16.09 2.05 0.70
C PRO A 111 -16.13 3.18 -0.34
N SER A 112 -16.89 4.26 -0.07
CA SER A 112 -16.96 5.42 -0.96
C SER A 112 -15.58 6.06 -1.19
N ARG A 113 -14.75 6.14 -0.14
CA ARG A 113 -13.40 6.70 -0.23
C ARG A 113 -12.46 5.81 -1.05
N ALA A 114 -12.53 4.50 -0.82
CA ALA A 114 -11.78 3.52 -1.61
C ALA A 114 -12.14 3.61 -3.10
N VAL A 115 -13.44 3.68 -3.43
CA VAL A 115 -13.96 3.85 -4.80
C VAL A 115 -13.39 5.11 -5.45
N THR A 116 -13.47 6.26 -4.78
CA THR A 116 -12.92 7.52 -5.31
C THR A 116 -11.42 7.39 -5.61
N LEU A 117 -10.62 6.89 -4.67
CA LEU A 117 -9.16 6.76 -4.86
C LEU A 117 -8.79 5.83 -6.02
N LEU A 118 -9.51 4.72 -6.17
CA LEU A 118 -9.29 3.78 -7.27
C LEU A 118 -9.69 4.39 -8.62
N ARG A 119 -10.82 5.12 -8.69
CA ARG A 119 -11.28 5.80 -9.91
C ARG A 119 -10.30 6.90 -10.34
N ASP A 120 -9.89 7.78 -9.41
CA ASP A 120 -8.92 8.86 -9.67
C ASP A 120 -7.57 8.29 -10.17
N ARG A 121 -7.16 7.15 -9.62
CA ARG A 121 -5.95 6.46 -10.08
C ARG A 121 -6.15 5.81 -11.45
N ALA A 122 -7.28 5.14 -11.67
CA ALA A 122 -7.60 4.53 -12.96
C ALA A 122 -7.60 5.55 -14.09
N GLU A 123 -8.12 6.75 -13.85
CA GLU A 123 -8.09 7.86 -14.80
C GLU A 123 -6.66 8.30 -15.13
N ARG A 124 -5.81 8.55 -14.12
CA ARG A 124 -4.41 8.93 -14.35
C ARG A 124 -3.62 7.86 -15.11
N VAL A 125 -3.77 6.59 -14.72
CA VAL A 125 -3.09 5.48 -15.41
C VAL A 125 -3.65 5.31 -16.84
N GLY A 126 -4.95 5.53 -17.02
CA GLY A 126 -5.61 5.53 -18.33
C GLY A 126 -5.09 6.65 -19.24
N GLU A 127 -4.81 7.84 -18.68
CA GLU A 127 -4.19 8.93 -19.43
C GLU A 127 -2.76 8.61 -19.83
N GLN A 128 -1.94 8.08 -18.91
CA GLN A 128 -0.59 7.61 -19.22
C GLN A 128 -0.60 6.55 -20.34
N HIS A 129 -1.56 5.62 -20.29
CA HIS A 129 -1.78 4.65 -21.36
C HIS A 129 -2.08 5.34 -22.69
N ARG A 130 -3.03 6.29 -22.73
CA ARG A 130 -3.42 6.99 -23.97
C ARG A 130 -2.24 7.74 -24.59
N GLU A 131 -1.46 8.45 -23.78
CA GLU A 131 -0.29 9.20 -24.25
C GLU A 131 0.80 8.28 -24.81
N LEU A 132 1.08 7.17 -24.13
CA LEU A 132 2.09 6.23 -24.59
C LEU A 132 1.63 5.45 -25.83
N ALA A 133 0.34 5.09 -25.91
CA ALA A 133 -0.24 4.44 -27.09
C ALA A 133 -0.17 5.36 -28.32
N LYS A 134 -0.45 6.67 -28.18
CA LYS A 134 -0.26 7.64 -29.27
C LYS A 134 1.18 7.70 -29.75
N THR A 135 2.16 7.53 -28.86
CA THR A 135 3.58 7.51 -29.25
C THR A 135 3.90 6.29 -30.12
N LEU A 136 3.33 5.12 -29.78
CA LEU A 136 3.46 3.92 -30.62
C LEU A 136 2.78 4.09 -31.97
N ASP A 137 1.54 4.61 -31.99
CA ASP A 137 0.77 4.76 -33.24
C ASP A 137 1.47 5.71 -34.24
N ASN A 138 2.27 6.66 -33.74
CA ASN A 138 3.02 7.61 -34.55
C ASN A 138 4.46 7.16 -34.88
N ALA A 139 4.92 6.04 -34.30
CA ALA A 139 6.28 5.56 -34.53
C ALA A 139 6.36 4.72 -35.80
N ASP A 140 7.27 5.08 -36.70
CA ASP A 140 7.61 4.26 -37.88
C ASP A 140 8.79 3.33 -37.57
N LEU A 141 8.67 2.56 -36.49
CA LEU A 141 9.67 1.59 -36.04
C LEU A 141 9.02 0.21 -35.88
N PRO A 142 9.72 -0.89 -36.22
CA PRO A 142 9.23 -2.24 -35.94
C PRO A 142 9.00 -2.47 -34.45
N GLU A 143 7.95 -3.24 -34.10
CA GLU A 143 7.60 -3.58 -32.70
C GLU A 143 8.79 -4.08 -31.87
N MET A 144 9.64 -4.93 -32.45
CA MET A 144 10.82 -5.47 -31.76
C MET A 144 11.79 -4.38 -31.29
N GLN A 145 11.84 -3.23 -31.98
CA GLN A 145 12.68 -2.08 -31.60
C GLN A 145 12.04 -1.19 -30.51
N MET A 146 10.77 -1.43 -30.18
CA MET A 146 10.01 -0.68 -29.16
C MET A 146 9.31 -1.61 -28.16
N ILE A 147 9.82 -2.84 -27.99
CA ILE A 147 9.15 -3.91 -27.26
C ILE A 147 8.81 -3.52 -25.82
N GLU A 148 9.64 -2.71 -25.18
CA GLU A 148 9.43 -2.16 -23.85
C GLU A 148 8.22 -1.21 -23.80
N VAL A 149 8.00 -0.42 -24.85
CA VAL A 149 6.85 0.49 -24.93
C VAL A 149 5.57 -0.31 -25.15
N HIS A 150 5.58 -1.33 -26.02
CA HIS A 150 4.45 -2.25 -26.20
C HIS A 150 4.08 -2.99 -24.89
N PHE A 151 5.09 -3.42 -24.13
CA PHE A 151 4.89 -3.99 -22.79
C PHE A 151 4.24 -2.99 -21.84
N LEU A 152 4.76 -1.75 -21.78
CA LEU A 152 4.24 -0.71 -20.89
C LEU A 152 2.81 -0.30 -21.24
N VAL A 153 2.47 -0.12 -22.52
CA VAL A 153 1.10 0.17 -22.97
C VAL A 153 0.16 -0.95 -22.57
N SER A 154 0.54 -2.21 -22.82
CA SER A 154 -0.26 -3.37 -22.44
C SER A 154 -0.52 -3.44 -20.92
N ARG A 155 0.52 -3.15 -20.12
CA ARG A 155 0.42 -3.12 -18.67
C ARG A 155 -0.46 -1.96 -18.17
N LEU A 156 -0.25 -0.73 -18.64
CA LEU A 156 -1.04 0.43 -18.21
C LEU A 156 -2.52 0.24 -18.53
N ARG A 157 -2.85 -0.34 -19.70
CA ARG A 157 -4.21 -0.72 -20.05
C ARG A 157 -4.81 -1.72 -19.05
N HIS A 158 -4.05 -2.74 -18.68
CA HIS A 158 -4.47 -3.72 -17.69
C HIS A 158 -4.72 -3.06 -16.33
N ASP A 159 -3.75 -2.27 -15.85
CA ASP A 159 -3.80 -1.62 -14.54
C ASP A 159 -4.98 -0.66 -14.43
N ALA A 160 -5.18 0.23 -15.42
CA ALA A 160 -6.33 1.15 -15.46
C ALA A 160 -7.67 0.39 -15.44
N GLY A 161 -7.79 -0.65 -16.27
CA GLY A 161 -9.01 -1.46 -16.34
C GLY A 161 -9.27 -2.24 -15.06
N TRP A 162 -8.23 -2.79 -14.43
CA TRP A 162 -8.36 -3.52 -13.16
C TRP A 162 -8.80 -2.60 -12.03
N LEU A 163 -8.21 -1.40 -11.94
CA LEU A 163 -8.57 -0.40 -10.92
C LEU A 163 -10.03 0.04 -11.05
N ALA A 164 -10.48 0.38 -12.27
CA ALA A 164 -11.86 0.79 -12.52
C ALA A 164 -12.86 -0.32 -12.15
N ARG A 165 -12.64 -1.55 -12.63
CA ARG A 165 -13.53 -2.69 -12.31
C ARG A 165 -13.55 -3.02 -10.81
N THR A 166 -12.42 -2.86 -10.13
CA THR A 166 -12.35 -3.09 -8.68
C THR A 166 -13.14 -2.02 -7.92
N ALA A 167 -13.09 -0.77 -8.36
CA ALA A 167 -13.90 0.30 -7.81
C ALA A 167 -15.40 0.00 -7.99
N ASP A 168 -15.83 -0.41 -9.19
CA ASP A 168 -17.23 -0.77 -9.47
C ASP A 168 -17.72 -1.92 -8.58
N ARG A 169 -16.88 -2.95 -8.38
CA ARG A 169 -17.19 -4.07 -7.47
C ARG A 169 -17.33 -3.65 -6.02
N ILE A 170 -16.53 -2.69 -5.55
CA ILE A 170 -16.67 -2.15 -4.18
C ILE A 170 -17.96 -1.33 -4.07
N GLU A 171 -18.23 -0.48 -5.06
CA GLU A 171 -19.44 0.36 -5.10
C GLU A 171 -20.73 -0.47 -5.10
N ASN A 172 -20.74 -1.57 -5.85
CA ASN A 172 -21.86 -2.50 -5.92
C ASN A 172 -21.97 -3.45 -4.71
N GLY A 173 -20.98 -3.47 -3.81
CA GLY A 173 -20.94 -4.36 -2.66
C GLY A 173 -20.51 -5.80 -2.97
N ASP A 174 -19.95 -6.08 -4.14
CA ASP A 174 -19.38 -7.39 -4.51
C ASP A 174 -18.02 -7.66 -3.84
N LEU A 175 -17.36 -6.59 -3.37
CA LEU A 175 -16.10 -6.61 -2.63
C LEU A 175 -16.29 -5.90 -1.29
N VAL A 176 -16.67 -6.65 -0.27
CA VAL A 176 -16.82 -6.16 1.10
C VAL A 176 -15.57 -6.52 1.90
N PRO A 177 -14.97 -5.59 2.66
CA PRO A 177 -13.90 -5.93 3.60
C PRO A 177 -14.40 -6.99 4.60
N PRO A 178 -13.54 -7.90 5.07
CA PRO A 178 -13.90 -8.76 6.20
C PRO A 178 -14.29 -7.88 7.40
N ARG A 179 -15.42 -8.22 8.03
CA ARG A 179 -15.91 -7.55 9.24
C ARG A 179 -15.01 -7.80 10.44
#